data_AF-A0A1I3A116-F1
#
_entry.id   AF-A0A1I3A116-F1
#
_cell.length_a   1.000
_cell.length_b   1.000
_cell.length_c   1.000
_cell.angle_alpha   90.00
_cell.angle_beta   90.00
_cell.angle_gamma   90.00
#
_symmetry.space_group_name_H-M   'P 1'
#
loop_
_entity.id
_entity.type
_entity.pdbx_description
1 polymer ?
#
loop_
_entity_poly.entity_id
_entity_poly.type
_entity_poly.pdbx_seq_one_letter_code
_entity_poly.pdbx_strand_id
1 'polypeptide(L)'
;MARWDWKKNYRIMLMIMLVAVILYFFYLIRGIFLSLLLAIVLAYLLHPMIRTVESRGTPRTISILIVYAAMLIVVASLLLFGMPHIIEQLDMMADVVPDYATQIQEFTDSIQVEYARAGIPDALRKIIDQRITWLEQLLVKQAERVVQVMLSLAGYIFNIILAPIIAYYLLKDAEIYIDRAVNFIPVQRREEVLQLGREISRIIDSFVRGYLLVSVITGLMTGLAMAALGMELALMLAIFAGLTNLIPYFGPFIGAVPAITLAMLVSKWMVIKVILAFIIIQQLEASVISPKILG
;
A
#
# COMPACT_ATOMS: atom_id res chain seq x y z
N MET A 1 18.48 -42.74 -32.87
CA MET A 1 17.06 -42.32 -32.94
C MET A 1 16.52 -42.26 -31.52
N ALA A 2 16.23 -41.07 -31.00
CA ALA A 2 15.69 -40.90 -29.65
C ALA A 2 14.30 -41.53 -29.57
N ARG A 3 14.11 -42.52 -28.68
CA ARG A 3 12.81 -43.14 -28.44
C ARG A 3 11.86 -42.08 -27.87
N TRP A 4 10.86 -41.71 -28.68
CA TRP A 4 9.80 -40.78 -28.31
C TRP A 4 8.95 -41.38 -27.18
N ASP A 5 9.16 -40.91 -25.96
CA ASP A 5 8.53 -41.45 -24.76
C ASP A 5 7.14 -40.80 -24.57
N TRP A 6 6.13 -41.37 -25.24
CA TRP A 6 4.77 -40.83 -25.36
C TRP A 6 4.13 -40.42 -24.02
N LYS A 7 4.43 -41.14 -22.92
CA LYS A 7 3.91 -40.82 -21.59
C LYS A 7 4.52 -39.55 -20.98
N LYS A 8 5.79 -39.28 -21.24
CA LYS A 8 6.50 -38.09 -20.75
C LYS A 8 6.03 -36.84 -21.49
N ASN A 9 5.85 -36.94 -22.81
CA ASN A 9 5.44 -35.81 -23.64
C ASN A 9 3.97 -35.40 -23.38
N TYR A 10 3.07 -36.36 -23.11
CA TYR A 10 1.70 -36.07 -22.73
C TYR A 10 1.59 -35.30 -21.40
N ARG A 11 2.38 -35.69 -20.38
CA ARG A 11 2.42 -34.96 -19.10
C ARG A 11 2.95 -33.54 -19.26
N ILE A 12 3.95 -33.33 -20.10
CA ILE A 12 4.49 -32.00 -20.38
C ILE A 12 3.47 -31.14 -21.12
N MET A 13 2.78 -31.68 -22.14
CA MET A 13 1.71 -30.94 -22.84
C MET A 13 0.56 -30.58 -21.90
N LEU A 14 0.15 -31.48 -21.01
CA LEU A 14 -0.86 -31.18 -19.98
C LEU A 14 -0.41 -30.09 -19.01
N MET A 15 0.85 -30.12 -18.55
CA MET A 15 1.40 -29.07 -17.70
C MET A 15 1.44 -27.72 -18.41
N ILE A 16 1.88 -27.68 -19.68
CA ILE A 16 1.91 -26.44 -20.47
C ILE A 16 0.48 -25.90 -20.67
N MET A 17 -0.48 -26.77 -20.99
CA MET A 17 -1.89 -26.39 -21.13
C MET A 17 -2.45 -25.85 -19.81
N LEU A 18 -2.16 -26.51 -18.69
CA LEU A 18 -2.59 -26.06 -17.36
C LEU A 18 -2.00 -24.69 -17.01
N VAL A 19 -0.70 -24.49 -17.26
CA VAL A 19 -0.05 -23.18 -17.07
C VAL A 19 -0.66 -22.12 -17.98
N ALA A 20 -0.92 -22.44 -19.25
CA ALA A 20 -1.56 -21.50 -20.19
C ALA A 20 -2.98 -21.11 -19.76
N VAL A 21 -3.78 -22.08 -19.28
CA VAL A 21 -5.12 -21.83 -18.74
C VAL A 21 -5.04 -20.96 -17.49
N ILE A 22 -4.09 -21.22 -16.59
CA ILE A 22 -3.88 -20.42 -15.39
C ILE A 22 -3.49 -18.98 -15.76
N LEU A 23 -2.53 -18.79 -16.68
CA LEU A 23 -2.10 -17.47 -17.14
C LEU A 23 -3.23 -16.71 -17.83
N TYR A 24 -4.01 -17.38 -18.68
CA TYR A 24 -5.16 -16.79 -19.35
C TYR A 24 -6.27 -16.40 -18.37
N PHE A 25 -6.51 -17.24 -17.36
CA PHE A 25 -7.43 -16.93 -16.27
C PHE A 25 -6.98 -15.67 -15.52
N PHE A 26 -5.70 -15.59 -15.10
CA PHE A 26 -5.14 -14.39 -14.47
C PHE A 26 -5.23 -13.15 -15.36
N TYR A 27 -5.04 -13.29 -16.67
CA TYR A 27 -5.22 -12.21 -17.63
C TYR A 27 -6.67 -11.71 -17.67
N LEU A 28 -7.66 -12.62 -17.64
CA LEU A 28 -9.09 -12.26 -17.60
C LEU A 28 -9.45 -11.52 -16.30
N ILE A 29 -8.98 -12.02 -15.16
CA ILE A 29 -9.35 -11.46 -13.86
C ILE A 29 -8.50 -10.27 -13.42
N ARG A 30 -7.48 -9.85 -14.20
CA ARG A 30 -6.55 -8.79 -13.81
C ARG A 30 -7.22 -7.50 -13.34
N GLY A 31 -8.37 -7.15 -13.92
CA GLY A 31 -9.13 -5.96 -13.54
C GLY A 31 -9.86 -6.07 -12.20
N ILE A 32 -10.17 -7.29 -11.76
CA ILE A 32 -10.87 -7.59 -10.49
C ILE A 32 -9.89 -8.14 -9.44
N PHE A 33 -8.68 -8.54 -9.85
CA PHE A 33 -7.70 -9.22 -9.02
C PHE A 33 -7.35 -8.43 -7.75
N LEU A 34 -7.16 -7.11 -7.88
CA LEU A 34 -6.90 -6.24 -6.74
C LEU A 34 -8.10 -6.18 -5.78
N SER A 35 -9.32 -6.05 -6.31
CA SER A 35 -10.54 -6.08 -5.50
C SER A 35 -10.76 -7.43 -4.82
N LEU A 36 -10.38 -8.54 -5.46
CA LEU A 36 -10.41 -9.89 -4.89
C LEU A 36 -9.40 -10.03 -3.74
N LEU A 37 -8.17 -9.56 -3.93
CA LEU A 37 -7.14 -9.57 -2.88
C LEU A 37 -7.58 -8.75 -1.67
N LEU A 38 -8.09 -7.54 -1.91
CA LEU A 38 -8.66 -6.69 -0.86
C LEU A 38 -9.86 -7.35 -0.18
N ALA A 39 -10.72 -8.05 -0.94
CA ALA A 39 -11.86 -8.76 -0.37
C ALA A 39 -11.43 -9.90 0.57
N ILE A 40 -10.36 -10.61 0.23
CA ILE A 40 -9.77 -11.64 1.09
C ILE A 40 -9.24 -11.00 2.38
N VAL A 41 -8.46 -9.93 2.27
CA VAL A 41 -7.93 -9.20 3.43
C VAL A 41 -9.06 -8.67 4.31
N LEU A 42 -10.09 -8.06 3.73
CA LEU A 42 -11.28 -7.60 4.43
C LEU A 42 -12.04 -8.75 5.10
N ALA A 43 -12.21 -9.88 4.42
CA ALA A 43 -12.86 -11.05 5.00
C ALA A 43 -12.10 -11.54 6.25
N TYR A 44 -10.78 -11.69 6.19
CA TYR A 44 -9.96 -12.08 7.35
C TYR A 44 -10.00 -11.04 8.48
N LEU A 45 -10.04 -9.75 8.14
CA LEU A 45 -10.14 -8.67 9.12
C LEU A 45 -11.49 -8.64 9.84
N LEU A 46 -12.59 -8.84 9.11
CA LEU A 46 -13.97 -8.72 9.62
C LEU A 46 -14.49 -10.02 10.25
N HIS A 47 -13.94 -11.17 9.88
CA HIS A 47 -14.32 -12.47 10.44
C HIS A 47 -14.37 -12.56 11.99
N PRO A 48 -13.44 -12.01 12.78
CA PRO A 48 -13.52 -12.12 14.24
C PRO A 48 -14.61 -11.24 14.83
N MET A 49 -14.83 -10.07 14.23
CA MET A 49 -15.89 -9.15 14.63
C MET A 49 -17.24 -9.81 14.38
N ILE A 50 -17.39 -10.47 13.23
CA ILE A 50 -18.59 -11.24 12.87
C ILE A 50 -18.80 -12.38 13.87
N ARG A 51 -17.77 -13.20 14.13
CA ARG A 51 -17.85 -14.29 15.12
C ARG A 51 -18.20 -13.80 16.53
N THR A 52 -17.71 -12.64 16.93
CA THR A 52 -18.03 -12.05 18.24
C THR A 52 -19.51 -11.71 18.33
N VAL A 53 -20.10 -11.19 17.25
CA VAL A 53 -21.53 -10.90 17.15
C VAL A 53 -22.34 -12.21 17.09
N GLU A 54 -21.94 -13.17 16.25
CA GLU A 54 -22.57 -14.50 16.14
C GLU A 54 -22.58 -15.26 17.47
N SER A 55 -21.51 -15.16 18.25
CA SER A 55 -21.42 -15.83 19.57
C SER A 55 -22.49 -15.37 20.56
N ARG A 56 -23.16 -14.23 20.29
CA ARG A 56 -24.30 -13.72 21.05
C ARG A 56 -25.65 -14.26 20.56
N GLY A 57 -25.66 -15.20 19.62
CA GLY A 57 -26.85 -15.89 19.11
C GLY A 57 -27.46 -15.28 17.84
N THR A 58 -26.80 -14.32 17.19
CA THR A 58 -27.30 -13.72 15.95
C THR A 58 -26.97 -14.59 14.73
N PRO A 59 -27.91 -14.79 13.78
CA PRO A 59 -27.64 -15.49 12.52
C PRO A 59 -26.50 -14.83 11.74
N ARG A 60 -25.65 -15.64 11.09
CA ARG A 60 -24.47 -15.20 10.31
C ARG A 60 -24.72 -14.01 9.41
N THR A 61 -25.79 -14.05 8.60
CA THR A 61 -26.15 -12.95 7.71
C THR A 61 -26.38 -11.63 8.47
N ILE A 62 -27.05 -11.67 9.62
CA ILE A 62 -27.32 -10.48 10.44
C ILE A 62 -26.02 -9.99 11.07
N SER A 63 -25.17 -10.90 11.56
CA SER A 63 -23.86 -10.57 12.12
C SER A 63 -22.96 -9.85 11.09
N ILE A 64 -22.94 -10.35 9.86
CA ILE A 64 -22.22 -9.70 8.74
C ILE A 64 -22.78 -8.29 8.51
N LEU A 65 -24.10 -8.13 8.43
CA LEU A 65 -24.72 -6.82 8.18
C LEU A 65 -24.44 -5.82 9.31
N ILE A 66 -24.46 -6.25 10.57
CA ILE A 66 -24.12 -5.39 11.73
C ILE A 66 -22.68 -4.90 11.63
N VAL A 67 -21.74 -5.81 11.36
CA VAL A 67 -20.32 -5.47 11.22
C VAL A 67 -20.08 -4.58 10.01
N TYR A 68 -20.77 -4.83 8.90
CA TYR A 68 -20.70 -3.99 7.70
C TYR A 68 -21.26 -2.59 7.96
N ALA A 69 -22.36 -2.47 8.72
CA ALA A 69 -22.90 -1.18 9.10
C ALA A 69 -21.91 -0.40 9.98
N ALA A 70 -21.29 -1.06 10.97
CA ALA A 70 -20.26 -0.44 11.80
C ALA A 70 -19.03 -0.01 10.97
N MET A 71 -18.56 -0.87 10.05
CA MET A 71 -17.48 -0.54 9.12
C MET A 71 -17.84 0.66 8.24
N LEU A 72 -19.07 0.69 7.70
CA LEU A 72 -19.53 1.79 6.86
C LEU A 72 -19.59 3.11 7.63
N ILE A 73 -19.99 3.10 8.90
CA ILE A 73 -19.93 4.29 9.76
C ILE A 73 -18.49 4.78 9.94
N VAL A 74 -17.54 3.87 10.20
CA VAL A 74 -16.12 4.22 10.34
C VAL A 74 -15.57 4.80 9.04
N VAL A 75 -15.81 4.14 7.91
CA VAL A 75 -15.35 4.60 6.58
C VAL A 75 -16.02 5.92 6.20
N ALA A 76 -17.34 6.05 6.40
CA ALA A 76 -18.06 7.29 6.13
C ALA A 76 -17.53 8.44 6.99
N SER A 77 -17.21 8.19 8.27
CA SER A 77 -16.59 9.19 9.14
C SER A 77 -15.21 9.60 8.61
N LEU A 78 -14.37 8.64 8.25
CA LEU A 78 -13.05 8.92 7.66
C LEU A 78 -13.16 9.72 6.36
N LEU A 79 -14.15 9.44 5.52
CA LEU A 79 -14.38 10.21 4.29
C LEU A 79 -14.93 11.60 4.59
N LEU A 80 -15.93 11.74 5.46
CA LEU A 80 -16.53 13.05 5.76
C LEU A 80 -15.55 14.01 6.44
N PHE A 81 -14.69 13.52 7.33
CA PHE A 81 -13.72 14.36 8.04
C PHE A 81 -12.34 14.40 7.36
N GLY A 82 -11.92 13.30 6.74
CA GLY A 82 -10.60 13.20 6.10
C GLY A 82 -10.58 13.68 4.66
N MET A 83 -11.63 13.46 3.87
CA MET A 83 -11.67 13.86 2.46
C MET A 83 -11.53 15.39 2.27
N PRO A 84 -12.17 16.26 3.08
CA PRO A 84 -11.94 17.71 2.96
C PRO A 84 -10.48 18.09 3.16
N HIS A 85 -9.79 17.53 4.16
CA HIS A 85 -8.36 17.76 4.37
C HIS A 85 -7.50 17.21 3.23
N ILE A 86 -7.89 16.08 2.63
CA ILE A 86 -7.20 15.57 1.45
C ILE A 86 -7.40 16.56 0.29
N ILE A 87 -8.61 17.04 0.04
CA ILE A 87 -8.89 18.02 -1.03
C ILE A 87 -8.12 19.32 -0.80
N GLU A 88 -8.12 19.87 0.41
CA GLU A 88 -7.32 21.05 0.77
C GLU A 88 -5.83 20.82 0.53
N GLN A 89 -5.32 19.63 0.87
CA GLN A 89 -3.92 19.25 0.59
C GLN A 89 -3.64 19.13 -0.91
N LEU A 90 -4.61 18.69 -1.72
CA LEU A 90 -4.50 18.63 -3.18
C LEU A 90 -4.55 20.01 -3.82
N ASP A 91 -5.35 20.94 -3.31
CA ASP A 91 -5.40 22.32 -3.78
C ASP A 91 -4.11 23.06 -3.41
N MET A 92 -3.63 22.90 -2.17
CA MET A 92 -2.31 23.42 -1.77
C MET A 92 -1.19 22.85 -2.65
N MET A 93 -1.22 21.55 -2.99
CA MET A 93 -0.23 20.96 -3.91
C MET A 93 -0.16 21.63 -5.29
N ALA A 94 -1.31 22.05 -5.83
CA ALA A 94 -1.35 22.69 -7.14
C ALA A 94 -0.65 24.06 -7.13
N ASP A 95 -0.70 24.76 -6.00
CA ASP A 95 -0.06 26.07 -5.81
C ASP A 95 1.41 25.97 -5.37
N VAL A 96 1.73 24.91 -4.62
CA VAL A 96 3.03 24.72 -3.96
C VAL A 96 4.14 24.25 -4.92
N VAL A 97 3.82 23.48 -5.96
CA VAL A 97 4.83 23.02 -6.95
C VAL A 97 5.45 24.19 -7.74
N PRO A 98 4.66 25.16 -8.26
CA PRO A 98 5.21 26.39 -8.85
C PRO A 98 6.05 27.23 -7.87
N ASP A 99 5.60 27.38 -6.62
CA ASP A 99 6.29 28.20 -5.62
C ASP A 99 7.62 27.60 -5.14
N TYR A 100 7.75 26.27 -5.13
CA TYR A 100 9.05 25.64 -4.91
C TYR A 100 9.97 25.78 -6.13
N ALA A 101 9.43 25.81 -7.35
CA ALA A 101 10.23 26.03 -8.54
C ALA A 101 10.84 27.46 -8.53
N THR A 102 10.08 28.48 -8.10
CA THR A 102 10.60 29.85 -7.97
C THR A 102 11.64 29.98 -6.85
N GLN A 103 11.44 29.36 -5.69
CA GLN A 103 12.43 29.36 -4.60
C GLN A 103 13.74 28.67 -4.98
N ILE A 104 13.66 27.57 -5.73
CA ILE A 104 14.83 26.88 -6.28
C ILE A 104 15.56 27.78 -7.28
N GLN A 105 14.80 28.53 -8.09
CA GLN A 105 15.35 29.47 -9.06
C GLN A 105 16.08 30.64 -8.37
N GLU A 106 15.50 31.21 -7.31
CA GLU A 106 16.15 32.24 -6.48
C GLU A 106 17.43 31.72 -5.81
N PHE A 107 17.44 30.47 -5.32
CA PHE A 107 18.63 29.83 -4.79
C PHE A 107 19.72 29.65 -5.87
N THR A 108 19.33 29.24 -7.07
CA THR A 108 20.23 29.10 -8.22
C THR A 108 20.81 30.46 -8.65
N ASP A 109 19.99 31.51 -8.67
CA ASP A 109 20.43 32.88 -8.96
C ASP A 109 21.43 33.38 -7.90
N SER A 110 21.23 33.04 -6.63
CA SER A 110 22.18 33.38 -5.56
C SER A 110 23.55 32.71 -5.75
N ILE A 111 23.56 31.46 -6.24
CA ILE A 111 24.77 30.71 -6.59
C ILE A 111 25.48 31.34 -7.80
N GLN A 112 24.72 31.83 -8.80
CA GLN A 112 25.29 32.52 -9.96
C GLN A 112 26.03 33.81 -9.57
N VAL A 113 25.50 34.56 -8.58
CA VAL A 113 26.16 35.75 -8.03
C VAL A 113 27.46 35.40 -7.30
N GLU A 114 27.53 34.26 -6.59
CA GLU A 114 28.78 33.78 -5.98
C GLU A 114 29.81 33.35 -7.03
N TYR A 115 29.41 32.66 -8.10
CA TYR A 115 30.30 32.29 -9.21
C TYR A 115 30.86 33.50 -9.94
N ALA A 116 30.05 34.55 -10.08
CA ALA A 116 30.47 35.84 -10.61
C ALA A 116 31.61 36.47 -9.79
N ARG A 117 31.51 36.38 -8.46
CA ARG A 117 32.54 36.87 -7.53
C ARG A 117 33.78 35.98 -7.46
N ALA A 118 33.64 34.67 -7.68
CA ALA A 118 34.74 33.70 -7.64
C ALA A 118 35.58 33.62 -8.93
N GLY A 119 35.22 34.37 -9.99
CA GLY A 119 36.00 34.43 -11.23
C GLY A 119 35.90 33.19 -12.12
N ILE A 120 34.84 32.39 -11.97
CA ILE A 120 34.65 31.17 -12.78
C ILE A 120 34.47 31.53 -14.26
N PRO A 121 35.18 30.88 -15.21
CA PRO A 121 35.05 31.15 -16.65
C PRO A 121 33.64 30.90 -17.19
N ASP A 122 33.19 31.71 -18.16
CA ASP A 122 31.83 31.65 -18.72
C ASP A 122 31.46 30.29 -19.32
N ALA A 123 32.44 29.56 -19.88
CA ALA A 123 32.23 28.22 -20.40
C ALA A 123 31.88 27.21 -19.29
N LEU A 124 32.51 27.34 -18.12
CA LEU A 124 32.21 26.53 -16.94
C LEU A 124 30.86 26.93 -16.32
N ARG A 125 30.54 28.23 -16.27
CA ARG A 125 29.23 28.70 -15.79
C ARG A 125 28.08 28.11 -16.60
N LYS A 126 28.13 28.19 -17.94
CA LYS A 126 27.09 27.61 -18.80
C LYS A 126 26.87 26.12 -18.58
N ILE A 127 27.93 25.35 -18.32
CA ILE A 127 27.81 23.92 -18.02
C ILE A 127 27.14 23.71 -16.66
N ILE A 128 27.53 24.48 -15.65
CA ILE A 128 26.95 24.40 -14.30
C ILE A 128 25.47 24.81 -14.34
N ASP A 129 25.12 25.93 -14.97
CA ASP A 129 23.74 26.40 -15.10
C ASP A 129 22.86 25.36 -15.81
N GLN A 130 23.33 24.80 -16.93
CA GLN A 130 22.60 23.73 -17.64
C GLN A 130 22.39 22.49 -16.77
N ARG A 131 23.37 22.13 -15.91
CA ARG A 131 23.23 20.99 -14.98
C ARG A 131 22.27 21.31 -13.86
N ILE A 132 22.29 22.52 -13.33
CA ILE A 132 21.36 22.97 -12.30
C ILE A 132 19.94 22.94 -12.87
N THR A 133 19.66 23.61 -13.98
CA THR A 133 18.31 23.61 -14.60
C THR A 133 17.83 22.20 -14.94
N TRP A 134 18.71 21.30 -15.39
CA TRP A 134 18.36 19.89 -15.61
C TRP A 134 17.97 19.17 -14.31
N LEU A 135 18.70 19.41 -13.21
CA LEU A 135 18.38 18.85 -11.90
C LEU A 135 17.06 19.40 -11.36
N GLU A 136 16.81 20.70 -11.50
CA GLU A 136 15.56 21.35 -11.09
C GLU A 136 14.36 20.73 -11.80
N GLN A 137 14.42 20.64 -13.14
CA GLN A 137 13.36 20.02 -13.95
C GLN A 137 13.14 18.55 -13.59
N LEU A 138 14.20 17.80 -13.29
CA LEU A 138 14.09 16.41 -12.86
C LEU A 138 13.39 16.32 -11.49
N LEU A 139 13.76 17.17 -10.53
CA LEU A 139 13.15 17.20 -9.19
C LEU A 139 11.67 17.57 -9.24
N VAL A 140 11.32 18.64 -9.97
CA VAL A 140 9.92 19.08 -10.15
C VAL A 140 9.09 17.97 -10.79
N LYS A 141 9.56 17.38 -11.89
CA LYS A 141 8.85 16.29 -12.58
C LYS A 141 8.67 15.04 -11.71
N GLN A 142 9.65 14.74 -10.85
CA GLN A 142 9.56 13.62 -9.93
C GLN A 142 8.58 13.92 -8.79
N ALA A 143 8.54 15.14 -8.28
CA ALA A 143 7.55 15.58 -7.32
C ALA A 143 6.13 15.52 -7.92
N GLU A 144 5.91 16.06 -9.12
CA GLU A 144 4.64 15.96 -9.86
C GLU A 144 4.18 14.50 -10.02
N ARG A 145 5.10 13.59 -10.37
CA ARG A 145 4.79 12.15 -10.48
C ARG A 145 4.38 11.56 -9.14
N VAL A 146 5.10 11.88 -8.06
CA VAL A 146 4.76 11.43 -6.70
C VAL A 146 3.35 11.91 -6.35
N VAL A 147 3.05 13.18 -6.57
CA VAL A 147 1.73 13.79 -6.34
C VAL A 147 0.66 13.07 -7.17
N GLN A 148 0.90 12.84 -8.45
CA GLN A 148 -0.03 12.13 -9.34
C GLN A 148 -0.31 10.70 -8.86
N VAL A 149 0.70 9.99 -8.33
CA VAL A 149 0.50 8.66 -7.73
C VAL A 149 -0.39 8.78 -6.49
N MET A 150 -0.13 9.74 -5.59
CA MET A 150 -0.98 9.96 -4.41
C MET A 150 -2.44 10.25 -4.81
N LEU A 151 -2.64 11.12 -5.80
CA LEU A 151 -3.95 11.47 -6.36
C LEU A 151 -4.67 10.25 -6.97
N SER A 152 -3.94 9.45 -7.75
CA SER A 152 -4.53 8.26 -8.37
C SER A 152 -5.00 7.25 -7.32
N LEU A 153 -4.26 7.09 -6.21
CA LEU A 153 -4.66 6.24 -5.09
C LEU A 153 -5.96 6.70 -4.43
N ALA A 154 -6.18 8.01 -4.29
CA ALA A 154 -7.45 8.54 -3.83
C ALA A 154 -8.59 8.21 -4.80
N GLY A 155 -8.35 8.30 -6.11
CA GLY A 155 -9.31 7.88 -7.14
C GLY A 155 -9.63 6.38 -7.11
N TYR A 156 -8.66 5.53 -6.73
CA TYR A 156 -8.87 4.09 -6.58
C TYR A 156 -9.79 3.72 -5.42
N ILE A 157 -10.03 4.60 -4.43
CA ILE A 157 -10.95 4.34 -3.32
C ILE A 157 -12.36 3.99 -3.85
N PHE A 158 -12.82 4.65 -4.92
CA PHE A 158 -14.10 4.34 -5.56
C PHE A 158 -14.11 2.99 -6.28
N ASN A 159 -12.96 2.55 -6.81
CA ASN A 159 -12.82 1.24 -7.46
C ASN A 159 -12.78 0.07 -6.46
N ILE A 160 -12.55 0.35 -5.16
CA ILE A 160 -12.52 -0.65 -4.10
C ILE A 160 -13.93 -1.08 -3.65
N ILE A 161 -15.01 -0.44 -4.14
CA ILE A 161 -16.41 -0.81 -3.80
C ILE A 161 -16.73 -2.29 -4.06
N LEU A 162 -16.07 -2.92 -5.02
CA LEU A 162 -16.29 -4.33 -5.32
C LEU A 162 -15.73 -5.26 -4.23
N ALA A 163 -14.69 -4.83 -3.49
CA ALA A 163 -14.05 -5.65 -2.48
C ALA A 163 -14.98 -6.00 -1.30
N PRO A 164 -15.73 -5.07 -0.68
CA PRO A 164 -16.75 -5.40 0.33
C PRO A 164 -17.83 -6.37 -0.17
N ILE A 165 -18.23 -6.25 -1.44
CA ILE A 165 -19.23 -7.14 -2.04
C ILE A 165 -18.67 -8.56 -2.14
N ILE A 166 -17.46 -8.71 -2.68
CA ILE A 166 -16.80 -10.03 -2.76
C ILE A 166 -16.56 -10.59 -1.36
N ALA A 167 -16.09 -9.75 -0.41
CA ALA A 167 -15.86 -10.15 0.97
C ALA A 167 -17.14 -10.64 1.65
N TYR A 168 -18.30 -10.06 1.32
CA TYR A 168 -19.59 -10.50 1.85
C TYR A 168 -19.89 -11.94 1.44
N TYR A 169 -19.70 -12.27 0.16
CA TYR A 169 -19.88 -13.64 -0.33
C TYR A 169 -18.85 -14.60 0.26
N LEU A 170 -17.58 -14.20 0.35
CA LEU A 170 -16.54 -15.00 1.01
C LEU A 170 -16.91 -15.28 2.47
N LEU A 171 -17.37 -14.27 3.21
CA LEU A 171 -17.76 -14.40 4.61
C LEU A 171 -19.04 -15.21 4.79
N LYS A 172 -20.04 -15.06 3.92
CA LYS A 172 -21.32 -15.75 4.04
C LYS A 172 -21.20 -17.24 3.66
N ASP A 173 -20.54 -17.52 2.55
CA ASP A 173 -20.62 -18.83 1.89
C ASP A 173 -19.37 -19.70 2.09
N ALA A 174 -18.31 -19.20 2.75
CA ALA A 174 -17.06 -19.93 2.99
C ALA A 174 -17.28 -21.35 3.56
N GLU A 175 -18.16 -21.51 4.56
CA GLU A 175 -18.41 -22.81 5.17
C GLU A 175 -19.01 -23.81 4.18
N ILE A 176 -19.95 -23.36 3.35
CA ILE A 176 -20.57 -24.19 2.30
C ILE A 176 -19.50 -24.67 1.31
N TYR A 177 -18.57 -23.80 0.93
CA TYR A 177 -17.49 -24.16 0.00
C TYR A 177 -16.47 -25.10 0.64
N ILE A 178 -16.12 -24.89 1.91
CA ILE A 178 -15.22 -25.77 2.66
C ILE A 178 -15.84 -27.16 2.80
N ASP A 179 -17.11 -27.27 3.20
CA ASP A 179 -17.79 -28.56 3.37
C ASP A 179 -17.86 -29.35 2.07
N ARG A 180 -18.15 -28.66 0.95
CA ARG A 180 -18.13 -29.27 -0.38
C ARG A 180 -16.73 -29.70 -0.81
N ALA A 181 -15.71 -28.87 -0.56
CA ALA A 181 -14.32 -29.20 -0.87
C ALA A 181 -13.86 -30.45 -0.09
N VAL A 182 -14.29 -30.55 1.17
CA VAL A 182 -13.96 -31.64 2.08
C VAL A 182 -14.63 -32.97 1.68
N ASN A 183 -15.64 -32.96 0.80
CA ASN A 183 -16.20 -34.18 0.21
C ASN A 183 -15.31 -34.80 -0.89
N PHE A 184 -14.36 -34.06 -1.46
CA PHE A 184 -13.39 -34.59 -2.42
C PHE A 184 -12.18 -35.27 -1.75
N ILE A 185 -12.06 -35.15 -0.43
CA ILE A 185 -10.94 -35.70 0.35
C ILE A 185 -11.29 -37.14 0.77
N PRO A 186 -10.39 -38.12 0.57
CA PRO A 186 -10.58 -39.47 1.09
C PRO A 186 -10.85 -39.49 2.61
N VAL A 187 -11.83 -40.28 3.04
CA VAL A 187 -12.31 -40.31 4.44
C VAL A 187 -11.17 -40.51 5.43
N GLN A 188 -10.18 -41.34 5.10
CA GLN A 188 -9.03 -41.66 5.96
C GLN A 188 -8.13 -40.45 6.27
N ARG A 189 -8.09 -39.43 5.39
CA ARG A 189 -7.24 -38.24 5.53
C ARG A 189 -8.03 -36.98 5.89
N ARG A 190 -9.34 -37.09 6.00
CA ARG A 190 -10.25 -35.94 6.13
C ARG A 190 -9.96 -35.12 7.38
N GLU A 191 -9.77 -35.80 8.50
CA GLU A 191 -9.47 -35.14 9.78
C GLU A 191 -8.12 -34.43 9.75
N GLU A 192 -7.08 -35.07 9.21
CA GLU A 192 -5.74 -34.51 9.07
C GLU A 192 -5.76 -33.23 8.21
N VAL A 193 -6.43 -33.26 7.06
CA VAL A 193 -6.56 -32.07 6.18
C VAL A 193 -7.36 -30.95 6.85
N LEU A 194 -8.43 -31.28 7.58
CA LEU A 194 -9.21 -30.28 8.33
C LEU A 194 -8.43 -29.68 9.50
N GLN A 195 -7.58 -30.45 10.17
CA GLN A 195 -6.68 -29.93 11.22
C GLN A 195 -5.65 -28.98 10.60
N LEU A 196 -4.96 -29.40 9.54
CA LEU A 196 -3.99 -28.58 8.83
C LEU A 196 -4.62 -27.28 8.29
N GLY A 197 -5.82 -27.36 7.71
CA GLY A 197 -6.54 -26.19 7.21
C GLY A 197 -6.89 -25.19 8.31
N ARG A 198 -7.26 -25.67 9.51
CA ARG A 198 -7.53 -24.82 10.67
C ARG A 198 -6.26 -24.14 11.19
N GLU A 199 -5.13 -24.84 11.19
CA GLU A 199 -3.83 -24.27 11.57
C GLU A 199 -3.38 -23.19 10.58
N ILE A 200 -3.42 -23.49 9.27
CA ILE A 200 -3.11 -22.53 8.22
C ILE A 200 -4.00 -21.29 8.33
N SER A 201 -5.32 -21.49 8.50
CA SER A 201 -6.26 -20.39 8.67
C SER A 201 -5.91 -19.53 9.88
N ARG A 202 -5.58 -20.12 11.03
CA ARG A 202 -5.16 -19.37 12.23
C ARG A 202 -3.90 -18.55 12.02
N ILE A 203 -2.92 -19.09 11.30
CA ILE A 203 -1.67 -18.40 10.98
C ILE A 203 -1.95 -17.23 10.03
N ILE A 204 -2.67 -17.45 8.94
CA ILE A 204 -3.04 -16.39 7.98
C ILE A 204 -3.85 -15.29 8.67
N ASP A 205 -4.81 -15.68 9.50
CA ASP A 205 -5.69 -14.76 10.21
C ASP A 205 -4.92 -13.84 11.17
N SER A 206 -3.99 -14.43 11.93
CA SER A 206 -3.12 -13.67 12.83
C SER A 206 -2.15 -12.77 12.05
N PHE A 207 -1.57 -13.29 10.96
CA PHE A 207 -0.64 -12.56 10.11
C PHE A 207 -1.28 -11.35 9.43
N VAL A 208 -2.43 -11.52 8.78
CA VAL A 208 -3.13 -10.44 8.06
C VAL A 208 -3.52 -9.33 9.02
N ARG A 209 -4.09 -9.68 10.18
CA ARG A 209 -4.50 -8.68 11.18
C ARG A 209 -3.31 -8.00 11.83
N GLY A 210 -2.27 -8.77 12.13
CA GLY A 210 -1.03 -8.24 12.68
C GLY A 210 -0.41 -7.22 11.74
N TYR A 211 -0.27 -7.55 10.45
CA TYR A 211 0.28 -6.61 9.47
C TYR A 211 -0.63 -5.41 9.22
N LEU A 212 -1.94 -5.57 9.20
CA LEU A 212 -2.86 -4.42 9.12
C LEU A 212 -2.66 -3.47 10.30
N LEU A 213 -2.53 -4.00 11.52
CA LEU A 213 -2.29 -3.21 12.72
C LEU A 213 -0.92 -2.52 12.68
N VAL A 214 0.13 -3.25 12.30
CA VAL A 214 1.48 -2.68 12.09
C VAL A 214 1.42 -1.53 11.08
N SER A 215 0.77 -1.71 9.94
CA SER A 215 0.62 -0.69 8.91
C SER A 215 -0.15 0.55 9.37
N VAL A 216 -1.21 0.38 10.16
CA VAL A 216 -1.93 1.51 10.75
C VAL A 216 -1.03 2.28 11.72
N ILE A 217 -0.31 1.57 12.60
CA ILE A 217 0.61 2.20 13.55
C ILE A 217 1.73 2.95 12.80
N THR A 218 2.35 2.31 11.79
CA THR A 218 3.39 2.93 10.97
C THR A 218 2.88 4.16 10.22
N GLY A 219 1.68 4.10 9.65
CA GLY A 219 1.02 5.24 9.03
C GLY A 219 0.81 6.39 10.01
N LEU A 220 0.28 6.10 11.21
CA LEU A 220 0.09 7.10 12.27
C LEU A 220 1.41 7.73 12.73
N MET A 221 2.44 6.92 12.99
CA MET A 221 3.77 7.43 13.35
C MET A 221 4.35 8.32 12.25
N THR A 222 4.18 7.93 10.98
CA THR A 222 4.63 8.72 9.83
C THR A 222 3.87 10.04 9.75
N GLY A 223 2.54 10.02 9.90
CA GLY A 223 1.73 11.24 9.89
C GLY A 223 2.08 12.20 11.01
N LEU A 224 2.25 11.69 12.23
CA LEU A 224 2.68 12.49 13.37
C LEU A 224 4.08 13.08 13.15
N ALA A 225 5.02 12.29 12.64
CA ALA A 225 6.36 12.77 12.35
C ALA A 225 6.37 13.84 11.26
N MET A 226 5.67 13.62 10.15
CA MET A 226 5.60 14.59 9.05
C MET A 226 4.90 15.88 9.49
N ALA A 227 3.81 15.78 10.26
CA ALA A 227 3.11 16.94 10.81
C ALA A 227 4.00 17.73 11.80
N ALA A 228 4.73 17.03 12.68
CA ALA A 228 5.67 17.66 13.61
C ALA A 228 6.84 18.35 12.89
N LEU A 229 7.21 17.88 11.71
CA LEU A 229 8.21 18.50 10.84
C LEU A 229 7.66 19.67 10.01
N GLY A 230 6.35 19.94 10.06
CA GLY A 230 5.71 21.01 9.30
C GLY A 230 5.54 20.68 7.81
N MET A 231 5.51 19.40 7.44
CA MET A 231 5.24 18.97 6.06
C MET A 231 3.75 19.15 5.76
N GLU A 232 3.41 19.99 4.78
CA GLU A 232 2.02 20.30 4.38
C GLU A 232 1.20 19.04 4.02
N LEU A 233 1.88 18.02 3.49
CA LEU A 233 1.28 16.79 3.00
C LEU A 233 1.37 15.62 3.97
N ALA A 234 1.48 15.92 5.27
CA ALA A 234 1.66 14.91 6.31
C ALA A 234 0.61 13.81 6.29
N LEU A 235 -0.68 14.14 6.09
CA LEU A 235 -1.77 13.16 6.07
C LEU A 235 -1.68 12.25 4.84
N MET A 236 -1.49 12.79 3.64
CA MET A 236 -1.32 11.97 2.44
C MET A 236 -0.09 11.07 2.53
N LEU A 237 1.03 11.58 3.06
CA LEU A 237 2.24 10.81 3.31
C LEU A 237 2.01 9.69 4.35
N ALA A 238 1.23 9.96 5.40
CA ALA A 238 0.83 8.96 6.40
C ALA A 238 0.03 7.82 5.78
N ILE A 239 -0.98 8.15 4.97
CA ILE A 239 -1.85 7.19 4.29
C ILE A 239 -1.00 6.35 3.33
N PHE A 240 -0.16 6.99 2.52
CA PHE A 240 0.69 6.29 1.57
C PHE A 240 1.71 5.37 2.26
N ALA A 241 2.38 5.85 3.30
CA ALA A 241 3.32 5.05 4.07
C ALA A 241 2.61 3.86 4.73
N GLY A 242 1.45 4.06 5.35
CA GLY A 242 0.66 2.97 5.93
C GLY A 242 0.21 1.93 4.89
N LEU A 243 -0.29 2.38 3.73
CA LEU A 243 -0.71 1.48 2.64
C LEU A 243 0.46 0.68 2.07
N THR A 244 1.58 1.35 1.78
CA THR A 244 2.77 0.68 1.24
C THR A 244 3.38 -0.28 2.24
N ASN A 245 3.27 -0.01 3.55
CA ASN A 245 3.71 -0.91 4.60
C ASN A 245 2.98 -2.26 4.63
N LEU A 246 1.84 -2.40 3.94
CA LEU A 246 1.20 -3.71 3.72
C LEU A 246 2.04 -4.66 2.86
N ILE A 247 3.06 -4.15 2.16
CA ILE A 247 4.03 -4.95 1.41
C ILE A 247 5.27 -5.11 2.32
N PRO A 248 5.46 -6.26 2.98
CA PRO A 248 6.56 -6.45 3.92
C PRO A 248 7.91 -6.23 3.25
N TYR A 249 8.88 -5.70 4.01
CA TYR A 249 10.25 -5.37 3.59
C TYR A 249 10.38 -4.25 2.56
N PHE A 250 9.47 -4.14 1.59
CA PHE A 250 9.52 -3.11 0.54
C PHE A 250 8.75 -1.84 0.91
N GLY A 251 7.66 -2.00 1.66
CA GLY A 251 6.76 -0.92 2.07
C GLY A 251 7.45 0.30 2.66
N PRO A 252 8.35 0.14 3.65
CA PRO A 252 9.16 1.22 4.20
C PRO A 252 9.90 2.06 3.16
N PHE A 253 10.55 1.41 2.20
CA PHE A 253 11.32 2.09 1.15
C PHE A 253 10.39 2.82 0.19
N ILE A 254 9.30 2.16 -0.23
CA ILE A 254 8.32 2.77 -1.14
C ILE A 254 7.67 3.97 -0.44
N GLY A 255 7.26 3.83 0.82
CA GLY A 255 6.62 4.87 1.62
C GLY A 255 7.52 6.09 1.88
N ALA A 256 8.82 5.88 2.04
CA ALA A 256 9.78 6.96 2.24
C ALA A 256 10.01 7.81 0.98
N VAL A 257 9.91 7.22 -0.21
CA VAL A 257 10.25 7.90 -1.48
C VAL A 257 9.45 9.20 -1.67
N PRO A 258 8.10 9.21 -1.55
CA PRO A 258 7.33 10.45 -1.63
C PRO A 258 7.74 11.51 -0.61
N ALA A 259 7.90 11.13 0.66
CA ALA A 259 8.22 12.06 1.74
C ALA A 259 9.58 12.71 1.52
N ILE A 260 10.58 11.91 1.13
CA ILE A 260 11.93 12.40 0.84
C ILE A 260 11.91 13.31 -0.39
N THR A 261 11.20 12.92 -1.45
CA THR A 261 11.10 13.72 -2.70
C THR A 261 10.50 15.09 -2.42
N LEU A 262 9.40 15.15 -1.66
CA LEU A 262 8.77 16.42 -1.28
C LEU A 262 9.65 17.23 -0.32
N ALA A 263 10.36 16.59 0.59
CA ALA A 263 11.31 17.27 1.48
C ALA A 263 12.48 17.94 0.72
N MET A 264 12.87 17.41 -0.45
CA MET A 264 13.90 18.03 -1.30
C MET A 264 13.47 19.40 -1.83
N LEU A 265 12.17 19.61 -2.03
CA LEU A 265 11.63 20.90 -2.45
C LEU A 265 11.71 21.92 -1.32
N VAL A 266 11.53 21.48 -0.06
CA VAL A 266 11.58 22.36 1.11
C VAL A 266 12.99 22.83 1.41
N SER A 267 13.90 21.90 1.74
CA SER A 267 15.32 22.21 2.00
C SER A 267 16.15 20.94 2.23
N LYS A 268 17.48 21.05 2.05
CA LYS A 268 18.44 19.97 2.37
C LYS A 268 18.33 19.49 3.81
N TRP A 269 18.06 20.39 4.76
CA TRP A 269 17.88 20.04 6.17
C TRP A 269 16.58 19.29 6.42
N MET A 270 15.51 19.61 5.68
CA MET A 270 14.25 18.87 5.77
C MET A 270 14.43 17.43 5.30
N VAL A 271 15.17 17.21 4.21
CA VAL A 271 15.50 15.85 3.71
C VAL A 271 16.17 15.02 4.80
N ILE A 272 17.16 15.57 5.50
CA ILE A 272 17.86 14.87 6.60
C ILE A 272 16.89 14.53 7.74
N LYS A 273 16.04 15.49 8.14
CA LYS A 273 15.03 15.26 9.18
C LYS A 273 14.04 14.17 8.81
N VAL A 274 13.56 14.15 7.57
CA VAL A 274 12.62 13.14 7.07
C VAL A 274 13.28 11.76 7.01
N ILE A 275 14.50 11.66 6.47
CA ILE A 275 15.25 10.39 6.47
C ILE A 275 15.44 9.87 7.90
N LEU A 276 15.84 10.74 8.83
CA LEU A 276 16.02 10.36 10.23
C LEU A 276 14.71 9.90 10.87
N ALA A 277 13.60 10.60 10.59
CA ALA A 277 12.27 10.20 11.07
C ALA A 277 11.89 8.81 10.56
N PHE A 278 12.07 8.53 9.25
CA PHE A 278 11.82 7.20 8.69
C PHE A 278 12.71 6.14 9.33
N ILE A 279 14.00 6.40 9.54
CA ILE A 279 14.89 5.46 10.24
C ILE A 279 14.36 5.14 11.64
N ILE A 280 13.98 6.16 12.42
CA ILE A 280 13.44 5.96 13.77
C ILE A 280 12.15 5.14 13.73
N ILE A 281 11.21 5.50 12.84
CA ILE A 281 9.94 4.79 12.65
C ILE A 281 10.19 3.32 12.32
N GLN A 282 11.11 3.05 11.40
CA GLN A 282 11.46 1.70 10.98
C GLN A 282 12.15 0.88 12.07
N GLN A 283 13.02 1.52 12.85
CA GLN A 283 13.63 0.86 14.02
C GLN A 283 12.59 0.50 15.08
N LEU A 284 11.63 1.40 15.36
CA LEU A 284 10.52 1.13 16.26
C LEU A 284 9.62 0.00 15.73
N GLU A 285 9.33 0.03 14.43
CA GLU A 285 8.53 -1.00 13.79
C GLU A 285 9.20 -2.37 13.91
N ALA A 286 10.43 -2.49 13.40
CA ALA A 286 11.16 -3.76 13.35
C ALA A 286 11.54 -4.29 14.74
N SER A 287 11.88 -3.42 15.70
CA SER A 287 12.41 -3.83 17.00
C SER A 287 11.35 -3.97 18.08
N VAL A 288 10.21 -3.28 17.96
CA VAL A 288 9.20 -3.22 19.05
C VAL A 288 7.83 -3.63 18.56
N ILE A 289 7.34 -3.05 17.47
CA ILE A 289 5.95 -3.19 17.05
C ILE A 289 5.73 -4.56 16.41
N SER A 290 6.51 -4.90 15.39
CA SER A 290 6.40 -6.15 14.65
C SER A 290 6.60 -7.38 15.55
N PRO A 291 7.61 -7.46 16.44
CA PRO A 291 7.75 -8.58 17.37
C PRO A 291 6.60 -8.73 18.38
N LYS A 292 5.98 -7.64 18.81
CA LYS A 292 4.86 -7.68 19.78
C LYS A 292 3.52 -8.04 19.16
N ILE A 293 3.35 -7.77 17.86
CA ILE A 293 2.08 -7.97 17.15
C ILE A 293 2.09 -9.27 16.35
N LEU A 294 3.23 -9.61 15.73
CA LEU A 294 3.39 -10.78 14.87
C LEU A 294 3.99 -11.99 15.60
N GLY A 295 4.69 -11.78 16.72
CA GLY A 295 5.27 -12.82 17.56
C GLY A 295 4.28 -13.35 18.59
#